data_AF-A0A2K1FRF8-F1
#
_entry.id   AF-A0A2K1FRF8-F1
#
_cell.length_a   1.000
_cell.length_b   1.000
_cell.length_c   1.000
_cell.angle_alpha   90.00
_cell.angle_beta   90.00
_cell.angle_gamma   90.00
#
_symmetry.space_group_name_H-M   'P 1'
#
loop_
_entity.id
_entity.type
_entity.pdbx_description
1 polymer ?
#
loop_
_entity_poly.entity_id
_entity_poly.type
_entity_poly.pdbx_seq_one_letter_code
_entity_poly.pdbx_strand_id
1 'polypeptide(L)'
;MVWGQDSGRRAIEELLTAIEQQAGEAIALGARAQRDIQEDRFSSFLGFRRKVEEVRALVALTEERLTTVNTPKLADLRTEFERIDLLLTGLLARATRNYFERMRDDQALPIGARELFEPELKIIEEMRTKLDRPHYAGRVSATVIEDLEATGVMIRKVISRAPSLPDFSDSPTPPKPTKRLSNLGRPIRM
;
A
#
# COMPACT_ATOMS: atom_id res chain seq x y z
N MET A 1 39.78 -4.24 -9.40
CA MET A 1 38.49 -4.92 -9.11
C MET A 1 37.36 -4.01 -9.60
N VAL A 2 36.78 -4.28 -10.79
CA VAL A 2 35.74 -3.42 -11.42
C VAL A 2 34.39 -4.16 -11.58
N TRP A 3 34.39 -5.49 -11.44
CA TRP A 3 33.25 -6.36 -11.77
C TRP A 3 32.07 -6.30 -10.78
N GLY A 4 32.27 -5.79 -9.56
CA GLY A 4 31.18 -5.65 -8.57
C GLY A 4 30.31 -4.41 -8.76
N GLN A 5 30.84 -3.35 -9.39
CA GLN A 5 30.15 -2.05 -9.47
C GLN A 5 29.21 -1.92 -10.67
N ASP A 6 29.57 -2.48 -11.83
CA ASP A 6 28.65 -2.55 -12.99
C ASP A 6 27.45 -3.45 -12.69
N SER A 7 27.65 -4.52 -11.92
CA SER A 7 26.55 -5.37 -11.46
C SER A 7 25.59 -4.63 -10.51
N GLY A 8 26.11 -3.73 -9.67
CA GLY A 8 25.29 -2.92 -8.75
C GLY A 8 24.44 -1.88 -9.48
N ARG A 9 25.01 -1.22 -10.49
CA ARG A 9 24.28 -0.25 -11.32
C ARG A 9 23.16 -0.93 -12.11
N ARG A 10 23.47 -2.03 -12.79
CA ARG A 10 22.49 -2.78 -13.60
C ARG A 10 21.35 -3.33 -12.74
N ALA A 11 21.64 -3.81 -11.54
CA ALA A 11 20.60 -4.23 -10.60
C ALA A 11 19.68 -3.08 -10.16
N ILE A 12 20.20 -1.86 -10.00
CA ILE A 12 19.38 -0.68 -9.67
C ILE A 12 18.52 -0.29 -10.88
N GLU A 13 19.06 -0.31 -12.10
CA GLU A 13 18.29 -0.04 -13.34
C GLU A 13 17.16 -1.06 -13.54
N GLU A 14 17.40 -2.34 -13.25
CA GLU A 14 16.37 -3.39 -13.27
C GLU A 14 15.29 -3.15 -12.20
N LEU A 15 15.67 -2.72 -10.99
CA LEU A 15 14.73 -2.35 -9.93
C LEU A 15 13.88 -1.14 -10.31
N LEU A 16 14.46 -0.10 -10.92
CA LEU A 16 13.71 1.07 -11.39
C LEU A 16 12.69 0.68 -12.46
N THR A 17 13.10 -0.16 -13.42
CA THR A 17 12.19 -0.66 -14.46
C THR A 17 11.05 -1.48 -13.85
N ALA A 18 11.34 -2.30 -12.84
CA ALA A 18 10.33 -3.07 -12.13
C ALA A 18 9.35 -2.15 -11.37
N ILE A 19 9.84 -1.08 -10.75
CA ILE A 19 8.98 -0.08 -10.07
C ILE A 19 8.00 0.54 -11.07
N GLU A 20 8.46 0.96 -12.25
CA GLU A 20 7.59 1.55 -13.27
C GLU A 20 6.51 0.58 -13.76
N GLN A 21 6.87 -0.68 -14.01
CA GLN A 21 5.91 -1.71 -14.42
C GLN A 21 4.87 -1.98 -13.33
N GLN A 22 5.31 -2.14 -12.08
CA GLN A 22 4.42 -2.38 -10.94
C GLN A 22 3.51 -1.18 -10.68
N ALA A 23 4.01 0.05 -10.86
CA ALA A 23 3.21 1.27 -10.77
C ALA A 23 2.10 1.31 -11.84
N GLY A 24 2.43 0.95 -13.08
CA GLY A 24 1.46 0.82 -14.17
C GLY A 24 0.34 -0.15 -13.85
N GLU A 25 0.68 -1.32 -13.30
CA GLU A 25 -0.30 -2.32 -12.85
C GLU A 25 -1.17 -1.81 -11.69
N ALA A 26 -0.57 -1.11 -10.71
CA ALA A 26 -1.32 -0.52 -9.59
C ALA A 26 -2.36 0.50 -10.09
N ILE A 27 -2.00 1.34 -11.07
CA ILE A 27 -2.93 2.32 -11.68
C ILE A 27 -4.09 1.60 -12.38
N ALA A 28 -3.79 0.54 -13.14
CA ALA A 28 -4.82 -0.24 -13.83
C ALA A 28 -5.80 -0.90 -12.84
N LEU A 29 -5.27 -1.42 -11.72
CA LEU A 29 -6.09 -1.96 -10.64
C LEU A 29 -6.90 -0.89 -9.93
N GLY A 30 -6.35 0.31 -9.70
CA GLY A 30 -7.08 1.45 -9.14
C GLY A 30 -8.26 1.87 -10.03
N ALA A 31 -8.04 1.98 -11.34
CA ALA A 31 -9.08 2.29 -12.31
C ALA A 31 -10.16 1.20 -12.41
N ARG A 32 -9.80 -0.06 -12.12
CA ARG A 32 -10.75 -1.18 -12.03
C ARG A 32 -11.55 -1.13 -10.72
N ALA A 33 -10.89 -0.95 -9.58
CA ALA A 33 -11.54 -0.77 -8.29
C ALA A 33 -12.53 0.39 -8.30
N GLN A 34 -12.20 1.47 -9.00
CA GLN A 34 -13.08 2.61 -9.22
C GLN A 34 -14.35 2.28 -10.02
N ARG A 35 -14.27 1.36 -10.99
CA ARG A 35 -15.45 0.92 -11.75
C ARG A 35 -16.30 -0.04 -10.92
N ASP A 36 -15.65 -0.93 -10.21
CA ASP A 36 -16.29 -2.01 -9.46
C ASP A 36 -16.91 -1.51 -8.13
N ILE A 37 -16.57 -0.30 -7.66
CA ILE A 37 -17.16 0.30 -6.44
C ILE A 37 -18.67 0.57 -6.58
N GLN A 38 -19.15 0.81 -7.80
CA GLN A 38 -20.58 0.96 -8.10
C GLN A 38 -21.35 -0.36 -7.93
N GLU A 39 -20.63 -1.48 -7.86
CA GLU A 39 -21.18 -2.83 -7.70
C GLU A 39 -20.87 -3.43 -6.32
N ASP A 40 -20.49 -2.59 -5.34
CA ASP A 40 -20.12 -2.97 -3.97
C ASP A 40 -18.98 -4.01 -3.86
N ARG A 41 -18.13 -4.13 -4.89
CA ARG A 41 -17.02 -5.10 -4.88
C ARG A 41 -15.80 -4.54 -4.16
N PHE A 42 -15.83 -4.62 -2.84
CA PHE A 42 -14.71 -4.22 -1.97
C PHE A 42 -13.42 -5.04 -2.20
N SER A 43 -13.51 -6.23 -2.81
CA SER A 43 -12.36 -7.07 -3.15
C SER A 43 -11.41 -6.42 -4.16
N SER A 44 -11.93 -5.62 -5.10
CA SER A 44 -11.10 -4.91 -6.08
C SER A 44 -10.24 -3.82 -5.42
N PHE A 45 -10.76 -3.17 -4.37
CA PHE A 45 -9.99 -2.22 -3.55
C PHE A 45 -8.87 -2.91 -2.76
N LEU A 46 -9.15 -4.08 -2.16
CA LEU A 46 -8.12 -4.86 -1.47
C LEU A 46 -7.01 -5.31 -2.43
N GLY A 47 -7.37 -5.68 -3.66
CA GLY A 47 -6.41 -6.02 -4.71
C GLY A 47 -5.54 -4.83 -5.12
N PHE A 48 -6.14 -3.65 -5.30
CA PHE A 48 -5.41 -2.41 -5.52
C PHE A 48 -4.45 -2.12 -4.36
N ARG A 49 -4.93 -2.08 -3.12
CA ARG A 49 -4.12 -1.80 -1.94
C ARG A 49 -2.94 -2.75 -1.80
N ARG A 50 -3.16 -4.05 -1.97
CA ARG A 50 -2.08 -5.04 -1.93
C ARG A 50 -0.99 -4.72 -2.96
N LYS A 51 -1.39 -4.33 -4.18
CA LYS A 51 -0.43 -3.94 -5.21
C LYS A 51 0.33 -2.67 -4.85
N VAL A 52 -0.35 -1.68 -4.25
CA VAL A 52 0.29 -0.47 -3.74
C VAL A 52 1.35 -0.80 -2.69
N GLU A 53 1.05 -1.70 -1.76
CA GLU A 53 2.01 -2.17 -0.75
C GLU A 53 3.21 -2.89 -1.38
N GLU A 54 2.97 -3.73 -2.39
CA GLU A 54 4.06 -4.40 -3.15
C GLU A 54 4.98 -3.37 -3.84
N VAL A 55 4.42 -2.34 -4.46
CA VAL A 55 5.20 -1.25 -5.08
C VAL A 55 5.99 -0.48 -4.03
N ARG A 56 5.38 -0.12 -2.89
CA ARG A 56 6.03 0.60 -1.79
C ARG A 56 7.19 -0.20 -1.20
N ALA A 57 7.02 -1.51 -1.02
CA ALA A 57 8.09 -2.39 -0.56
C ALA A 57 9.27 -2.39 -1.54
N LEU A 58 9.00 -2.40 -2.85
CA LEU A 58 10.04 -2.34 -3.88
C LEU A 58 10.78 -0.98 -3.89
N VAL A 59 10.05 0.13 -3.69
CA VAL A 59 10.61 1.47 -3.54
C VAL A 59 11.54 1.52 -2.32
N ALA A 60 11.09 1.05 -1.15
CA ALA A 60 11.88 1.03 0.07
C ALA A 60 13.17 0.19 -0.07
N LEU A 61 13.07 -0.98 -0.69
CA LEU A 61 14.23 -1.84 -0.97
C LEU A 61 15.23 -1.14 -1.90
N THR A 62 14.73 -0.38 -2.88
CA THR A 62 15.57 0.35 -3.84
C THR A 62 16.25 1.54 -3.16
N GLU A 63 15.55 2.26 -2.28
CA GLU A 63 16.10 3.34 -1.47
C GLU A 63 17.23 2.85 -0.55
N GLU A 64 17.04 1.72 0.14
CA GLU A 64 18.07 1.09 1.00
C GLU A 64 19.32 0.69 0.20
N ARG A 65 19.13 0.16 -1.00
CA ARG A 65 20.26 -0.18 -1.89
C ARG A 65 20.98 1.06 -2.38
N LEU A 66 20.26 2.11 -2.76
CA LEU A 66 20.84 3.40 -3.19
C LEU A 66 21.63 4.08 -2.06
N THR A 67 21.17 3.98 -0.81
CA THR A 67 21.90 4.52 0.35
C THR A 67 23.13 3.70 0.69
N THR A 68 23.08 2.38 0.53
CA THR A 68 24.23 1.48 0.76
C THR A 68 25.34 1.71 -0.27
N VAL A 69 24.99 1.95 -1.53
CA VAL A 69 25.95 2.18 -2.63
C VAL A 69 26.14 3.69 -2.83
N ASN A 70 26.65 4.40 -1.82
CA ASN A 70 26.81 5.86 -1.86
C ASN A 70 28.02 6.29 -2.72
N THR A 71 27.94 6.11 -4.04
CA THR A 71 28.98 6.45 -5.01
C THR A 71 28.52 7.60 -5.92
N PRO A 72 29.35 8.62 -6.22
CA PRO A 72 28.95 9.75 -7.07
C PRO A 72 28.48 9.36 -8.49
N LYS A 73 28.85 8.17 -8.99
CA LYS A 73 28.38 7.60 -10.26
C LYS A 73 26.91 7.16 -10.27
N LEU A 74 26.24 7.11 -9.11
CA LEU A 74 24.83 6.75 -8.97
C LEU A 74 23.94 7.97 -8.69
N ALA A 75 24.50 9.18 -8.70
CA ALA A 75 23.73 10.41 -8.49
C ALA A 75 22.59 10.58 -9.50
N ASP A 76 22.83 10.20 -10.76
CA ASP A 76 21.83 10.24 -11.82
C ASP A 76 20.67 9.26 -11.54
N LEU A 77 20.98 8.04 -11.12
CA LEU A 77 19.99 7.02 -10.77
C LEU A 77 19.20 7.37 -9.52
N ARG A 78 19.82 8.06 -8.57
CA ARG A 78 19.13 8.58 -7.38
C ARG A 78 18.14 9.69 -7.75
N THR A 79 18.52 10.56 -8.68
CA THR A 79 17.63 11.61 -9.20
C THR A 79 16.45 10.99 -9.96
N GLU A 80 16.70 9.95 -10.75
CA GLU A 80 15.64 9.23 -11.47
C GLU A 80 14.71 8.48 -10.51
N PHE A 81 15.27 7.83 -9.48
CA PHE A 81 14.49 7.21 -8.42
C PHE A 81 13.60 8.22 -7.69
N GLU A 82 14.14 9.36 -7.28
CA GLU A 82 13.36 10.43 -6.63
C GLU A 82 12.21 10.90 -7.53
N ARG A 83 12.46 11.05 -8.83
CA ARG A 83 11.43 11.43 -9.80
C ARG A 83 10.33 10.36 -9.91
N ILE A 84 10.70 9.09 -10.02
CA ILE A 84 9.75 7.97 -10.10
C ILE A 84 8.94 7.88 -8.80
N ASP A 85 9.58 7.96 -7.63
CA ASP A 85 8.92 7.96 -6.31
C ASP A 85 7.88 9.07 -6.18
N LEU A 86 8.22 10.28 -6.62
CA LEU A 86 7.30 11.42 -6.64
C LEU A 86 6.09 11.19 -7.56
N LEU A 87 6.34 10.71 -8.79
CA LEU A 87 5.28 10.40 -9.74
C LEU A 87 4.35 9.30 -9.20
N LEU A 88 4.92 8.23 -8.64
CA LEU A 88 4.20 7.13 -8.02
C LEU A 88 3.34 7.62 -6.87
N THR A 89 3.90 8.42 -5.97
CA THR A 89 3.20 9.01 -4.84
C THR A 89 1.99 9.82 -5.30
N GLY A 90 2.16 10.69 -6.30
CA GLY A 90 1.07 11.49 -6.86
C GLY A 90 0.00 10.64 -7.54
N LEU A 91 0.39 9.61 -8.30
CA LEU A 91 -0.52 8.69 -8.97
C LEU A 91 -1.35 7.86 -7.98
N LEU A 92 -0.70 7.34 -6.93
CA LEU A 92 -1.36 6.60 -5.86
C LEU A 92 -2.34 7.48 -5.10
N ALA A 93 -1.92 8.69 -4.71
CA ALA A 93 -2.78 9.67 -4.05
C ALA A 93 -4.03 9.95 -4.88
N ARG A 94 -3.87 10.19 -6.19
CA ARG A 94 -4.98 10.46 -7.11
C ARG A 94 -5.90 9.25 -7.29
N ALA A 95 -5.35 8.04 -7.40
CA ALA A 95 -6.14 6.82 -7.49
C ALA A 95 -6.98 6.60 -6.22
N THR A 96 -6.36 6.79 -5.06
CA THR A 96 -7.03 6.72 -3.75
C THR A 96 -8.11 7.79 -3.63
N ARG A 97 -7.85 9.03 -4.05
CA ARG A 97 -8.86 10.11 -4.13
C ARG A 97 -10.07 9.69 -4.97
N ASN A 98 -9.82 9.27 -6.20
CA ASN A 98 -10.87 8.91 -7.16
C ASN A 98 -11.74 7.74 -6.66
N TYR A 99 -11.15 6.84 -5.87
CA TYR A 99 -11.88 5.77 -5.19
C TYR A 99 -12.86 6.34 -4.15
N PHE A 100 -12.37 7.20 -3.24
CA PHE A 100 -13.21 7.79 -2.19
C PHE A 100 -14.24 8.80 -2.71
N GLU A 101 -13.97 9.52 -3.80
CA GLU A 101 -14.94 10.42 -4.43
C GLU A 101 -16.16 9.70 -5.01
N ARG A 102 -15.97 8.47 -5.50
CA ARG A 102 -17.05 7.66 -6.07
C ARG A 102 -17.77 6.80 -5.03
N MET A 103 -17.21 6.72 -3.83
CA MET A 103 -17.85 6.05 -2.71
C MET A 103 -19.06 6.88 -2.27
N ARG A 104 -20.24 6.27 -2.26
CA ARG A 104 -21.45 6.99 -1.87
C ARG A 104 -21.50 7.18 -0.35
N ASP A 105 -22.07 8.29 0.08
CA ASP A 105 -22.23 8.61 1.52
C ASP A 105 -23.10 7.57 2.27
N ASP A 106 -23.93 6.79 1.55
CA ASP A 106 -24.83 5.75 2.05
C ASP A 106 -24.32 4.30 1.82
N GLN A 107 -23.09 4.13 1.32
CA GLN A 107 -22.56 2.81 0.99
C GLN A 107 -22.25 1.99 2.24
N ALA A 108 -22.77 0.75 2.30
CA ALA A 108 -22.54 -0.16 3.42
C ALA A 108 -21.07 -0.63 3.41
N LEU A 109 -20.29 -0.19 4.39
CA LEU A 109 -18.91 -0.60 4.56
C LEU A 109 -18.82 -1.95 5.27
N PRO A 110 -17.89 -2.85 4.86
CA PRO A 110 -17.67 -4.10 5.57
C PRO A 110 -17.15 -3.83 6.99
N ILE A 111 -17.49 -4.73 7.92
CA ILE A 111 -16.97 -4.70 9.29
C ILE A 111 -15.44 -4.75 9.21
N GLY A 112 -14.77 -3.85 9.94
CA GLY A 112 -13.31 -3.72 9.92
C GLY A 112 -12.77 -2.77 8.85
N ALA A 113 -13.63 -2.06 8.13
CA ALA A 113 -13.20 -1.08 7.14
C ALA A 113 -12.40 0.06 7.80
N ARG A 114 -12.68 0.38 9.07
CA ARG A 114 -11.98 1.44 9.79
C ARG A 114 -10.48 1.16 9.91
N GLU A 115 -10.13 -0.04 10.35
CA GLU A 115 -8.77 -0.53 10.54
C GLU A 115 -8.03 -0.68 9.20
N LEU A 116 -8.77 -0.78 8.10
CA LEU A 116 -8.20 -0.75 6.76
C LEU A 116 -7.86 0.68 6.31
N PHE A 117 -8.65 1.68 6.67
CA PHE A 117 -8.46 3.06 6.21
C PHE A 117 -7.51 3.88 7.11
N GLU A 118 -7.41 3.56 8.40
CA GLU A 118 -6.51 4.25 9.33
C GLU A 118 -5.03 4.22 8.90
N PRO A 119 -4.44 3.08 8.49
CA PRO A 119 -3.08 3.04 7.97
C PRO A 119 -2.92 3.86 6.69
N GLU A 120 -3.93 3.85 5.80
CA GLU A 120 -3.86 4.60 4.55
C GLU A 120 -3.85 6.12 4.79
N LEU A 121 -4.64 6.59 5.78
CA LEU A 121 -4.61 7.99 6.20
C LEU A 121 -3.22 8.40 6.67
N LYS A 122 -2.61 7.57 7.54
CA LYS A 122 -1.27 7.83 8.07
C LYS A 122 -0.24 7.92 6.96
N ILE A 123 -0.32 7.05 5.97
CA ILE A 123 0.61 7.05 4.83
C ILE A 123 0.44 8.32 3.99
N ILE A 124 -0.78 8.79 3.74
CA ILE A 124 -1.02 10.05 3.03
C ILE A 124 -0.47 11.25 3.81
N GLU A 125 -0.62 11.26 5.14
CA GLU A 125 -0.07 12.32 6.00
C GLU A 125 1.47 12.30 6.03
N GLU A 126 2.08 11.12 6.07
CA GLU A 126 3.54 10.95 5.97
C GLU A 126 4.06 11.41 4.60
N MET A 127 3.38 11.05 3.52
CA MET A 127 3.71 11.49 2.16
C MET A 127 3.61 13.02 2.05
N ARG A 128 2.54 13.63 2.56
CA ARG A 128 2.42 15.09 2.62
C ARG A 128 3.60 15.71 3.36
N THR A 129 3.94 15.17 4.53
CA THR A 129 5.05 15.68 5.36
C THR A 129 6.40 15.52 4.66
N LYS A 130 6.60 14.44 3.89
CA LYS A 130 7.81 14.23 3.07
C LYS A 130 7.90 15.28 1.97
N LEU A 131 6.81 15.54 1.26
CA LEU A 131 6.75 16.49 0.14
C LEU A 131 6.87 17.96 0.57
N ASP A 132 6.55 18.27 1.83
CA ASP A 132 6.72 19.60 2.42
C ASP A 132 8.19 19.91 2.79
N ARG A 133 9.10 18.93 2.70
CA ARG A 133 10.52 19.16 3.00
C ARG A 133 11.18 20.08 1.95
N PRO A 134 12.15 20.92 2.34
CA PRO A 134 12.81 21.89 1.45
C PRO A 134 13.45 21.26 0.20
N HIS A 135 13.84 19.98 0.30
CA HIS A 135 14.43 19.21 -0.79
C HIS A 135 13.46 18.96 -1.96
N TYR A 136 12.15 18.95 -1.69
CA TYR A 136 11.09 18.70 -2.66
C TYR A 136 10.34 19.99 -3.05
N ALA A 137 10.63 21.11 -2.37
CA ALA A 137 10.05 22.41 -2.68
C ALA A 137 10.35 22.83 -4.13
N GLY A 138 9.30 23.08 -4.91
CA GLY A 138 9.39 23.45 -6.33
C GLY A 138 9.62 22.29 -7.32
N ARG A 139 9.81 21.05 -6.84
CA ARG A 139 9.87 19.84 -7.67
C ARG A 139 8.53 19.10 -7.74
N VAL A 140 7.64 19.39 -6.79
CA VAL A 140 6.31 18.80 -6.67
C VAL A 140 5.27 19.79 -7.19
N SER A 141 4.39 19.35 -8.08
CA SER A 141 3.27 20.18 -8.53
C SER A 141 2.35 20.51 -7.35
N ALA A 142 1.93 21.76 -7.23
CA ALA A 142 0.96 22.20 -6.22
C ALA A 142 -0.32 21.34 -6.24
N THR A 143 -0.73 20.87 -7.43
CA THR A 143 -1.88 19.98 -7.60
C THR A 143 -1.75 18.65 -6.84
N VAL A 144 -0.54 18.11 -6.70
CA VAL A 144 -0.31 16.84 -5.95
C VAL A 144 -0.48 17.06 -4.46
N ILE A 145 -0.06 18.22 -3.96
CA ILE A 145 -0.21 18.60 -2.56
C ILE A 145 -1.69 18.81 -2.23
N GLU A 146 -2.42 19.52 -3.10
CA GLU A 146 -3.88 19.69 -2.98
C GLU A 146 -4.63 18.36 -3.05
N ASP A 147 -4.25 17.47 -3.97
CA ASP A 147 -4.85 16.14 -4.09
C ASP A 147 -4.64 15.31 -2.81
N LEU A 148 -3.44 15.34 -2.22
CA LEU A 148 -3.14 14.65 -0.95
C LEU A 148 -3.97 15.22 0.21
N GLU A 149 -4.12 16.54 0.29
CA GLU A 149 -4.97 17.19 1.30
C GLU A 149 -6.44 16.79 1.18
N ALA A 150 -6.99 16.90 -0.03
CA ALA A 150 -8.37 16.55 -0.31
C ALA A 150 -8.63 15.07 0.00
N THR A 151 -7.70 14.20 -0.37
CA THR A 151 -7.79 12.76 -0.08
C THR A 151 -7.77 12.50 1.43
N GLY A 152 -6.88 13.14 2.18
CA GLY A 152 -6.84 13.00 3.64
C GLY A 152 -8.15 13.41 4.33
N VAL A 153 -8.80 14.48 3.86
CA VAL A 153 -10.13 14.89 4.35
C VAL A 153 -11.19 13.83 4.05
N MET A 154 -11.21 13.28 2.83
CA MET A 154 -12.16 12.24 2.44
C MET A 154 -11.98 10.95 3.25
N ILE A 155 -10.74 10.49 3.43
CA ILE A 155 -10.45 9.29 4.24
C ILE A 155 -10.91 9.48 5.69
N ARG A 156 -10.65 10.64 6.30
CA ARG A 156 -11.15 10.94 7.65
C ARG A 156 -12.68 10.88 7.73
N LYS A 157 -13.37 11.42 6.72
CA LYS A 157 -14.83 11.37 6.63
C LYS A 157 -15.34 9.92 6.52
N VAL A 158 -14.66 9.08 5.75
CA VAL A 158 -15.00 7.65 5.60
C VAL A 158 -14.73 6.87 6.88
N ILE A 159 -13.57 7.05 7.51
CA ILE A 159 -13.22 6.46 8.82
C ILE A 159 -14.27 6.78 9.87
N SER A 160 -14.78 8.02 9.91
CA SER A 160 -15.78 8.43 10.90
C SER A 160 -17.11 7.67 10.80
N ARG A 161 -17.40 7.07 9.64
CA ARG A 161 -18.61 6.30 9.35
C ARG A 161 -18.37 4.79 9.26
N ALA A 162 -17.10 4.38 9.22
CA ALA A 162 -16.72 3.00 9.03
C ALA A 162 -16.97 2.19 10.33
N PRO A 163 -17.61 1.01 10.24
CA PRO A 163 -17.74 0.11 11.37
C PRO A 163 -16.37 -0.47 11.73
N SER A 164 -15.97 -0.30 12.99
CA SER A 164 -14.77 -0.94 13.55
C SER A 164 -14.95 -2.45 13.68
N LEU A 165 -13.83 -3.18 13.72
CA LEU A 165 -13.84 -4.58 14.14
C LEU A 165 -14.36 -4.68 15.58
N PRO A 166 -15.26 -5.63 15.88
CA PRO A 166 -15.60 -5.95 17.26
C PRO A 166 -14.32 -6.38 18.00
N ASP A 167 -14.14 -5.87 19.21
CA ASP A 167 -13.05 -6.32 20.06
C ASP A 167 -13.35 -7.74 20.58
N PHE A 168 -12.67 -8.73 20.03
CA PHE A 168 -12.81 -10.13 20.43
C PHE A 168 -11.88 -10.52 21.59
N SER A 169 -11.19 -9.56 22.22
CA SER A 169 -10.27 -9.82 23.33
C SER A 169 -10.96 -10.40 24.58
N ASP A 170 -12.27 -10.19 24.71
CA ASP A 170 -13.13 -10.77 25.77
C ASP A 170 -13.84 -12.07 25.36
N SER A 171 -13.47 -12.67 24.22
CA SER A 171 -14.03 -13.94 23.80
C SER A 171 -13.59 -15.04 24.78
N PRO A 172 -14.51 -15.78 25.42
CA PRO A 172 -14.13 -16.83 26.36
C PRO A 172 -13.24 -17.86 25.65
N THR A 173 -12.08 -18.13 26.25
CA THR A 173 -11.09 -19.09 25.77
C THR A 173 -11.77 -20.38 25.31
N PRO A 174 -11.55 -20.85 24.07
CA PRO A 174 -12.16 -22.09 23.61
C PRO A 174 -11.84 -23.23 24.59
N PRO A 175 -12.85 -24.04 24.99
CA PRO A 175 -12.64 -25.09 25.98
C PRO A 175 -11.54 -26.04 25.47
N LYS A 176 -10.58 -26.35 26.36
CA LYS A 176 -9.46 -27.25 26.06
C LYS A 176 -9.97 -28.51 25.36
N PRO A 177 -9.36 -28.92 24.22
CA PRO A 177 -9.77 -30.13 23.54
C PRO A 177 -9.63 -31.30 24.50
N THR A 178 -10.77 -31.87 24.90
CA THR A 178 -10.80 -33.07 25.74
C THR A 178 -10.31 -34.19 24.85
N LYS A 179 -9.08 -34.68 25.10
CA LYS A 179 -8.57 -35.90 24.47
C LYS A 179 -9.50 -37.07 24.79
N ARG A 180 -10.52 -37.29 23.97
CA ARG A 180 -11.30 -38.52 23.96
C ARG A 180 -11.16 -39.13 22.59
N LEU A 181 -10.18 -40.02 22.46
CA LEU A 181 -10.11 -41.08 21.44
C LEU A 181 -8.85 -41.93 21.71
N SER A 182 -8.85 -42.70 22.80
CA SER A 182 -7.86 -43.75 23.05
C SER A 182 -8.46 -45.15 23.19
N ASN A 183 -9.77 -45.32 22.94
CA ASN A 183 -10.48 -46.60 23.13
C ASN A 183 -11.09 -47.21 21.85
N LEU A 184 -10.61 -46.87 20.65
CA LEU A 184 -11.01 -47.57 19.40
C LEU A 184 -9.98 -48.59 18.90
N GLY A 185 -9.16 -49.14 19.82
CA GLY A 185 -8.12 -50.14 19.51
C GLY A 185 -8.43 -51.55 20.01
N ARG A 186 -9.69 -52.01 20.00
CA ARG A 186 -9.98 -53.44 20.20
C ARG A 186 -10.27 -54.11 18.85
N PRO A 187 -9.37 -54.94 18.32
CA PRO A 187 -9.69 -55.77 17.15
C PRO A 187 -10.75 -56.80 17.57
N ILE A 188 -11.84 -56.86 16.80
CA ILE A 188 -12.83 -57.94 16.88
C ILE A 188 -12.12 -59.22 16.41
N ARG A 189 -11.87 -60.15 17.32
CA ARG A 189 -11.46 -61.51 16.94
C ARG A 189 -12.69 -62.22 16.38
N MET A 190 -12.63 -62.61 15.09
CA MET A 190 -13.39 -63.74 14.56
C MET A 190 -12.67 -65.04 14.93
#